data_AF-A0A0F9L5K6-F1
#
_entry.id   AF-A0A0F9L5K6-F1
#
_cell.length_a   1.000
_cell.length_b   1.000
_cell.length_c   1.000
_cell.angle_alpha   90.00
_cell.angle_beta   90.00
_cell.angle_gamma   90.00
#
_symmetry.space_group_name_H-M   'P 1'
#
loop_
_entity.id
_entity.type
_entity.pdbx_description
1 polymer ?
#
loop_
_entity_poly.entity_id
_entity_poly.type
_entity_poly.pdbx_seq_one_letter_code
_entity_poly.pdbx_strand_id
1 'polypeptide(L)' 'MSVKAPKAPPTCFTCGKNCEDSMERTHYCICDIAICHNCINSVKKNDTSWICPKCKAGNDVEESKLFRLT' A
#
# COMPACT_ATOMS: atom_id res chain seq x y z
N MET A 1 10.15 -6.88 -30.08
CA MET A 1 9.39 -6.05 -29.13
C MET A 1 9.16 -6.89 -27.88
N SER A 2 9.87 -6.62 -26.79
CA SER A 2 9.67 -7.38 -25.54
C SER A 2 8.38 -6.93 -24.89
N VAL A 3 7.33 -7.75 -25.01
CA VAL A 3 6.07 -7.55 -24.30
C VAL A 3 6.39 -7.61 -22.81
N LYS A 4 6.40 -6.45 -22.13
CA LYS A 4 6.45 -6.43 -20.66
C LYS A 4 5.19 -7.12 -20.19
N ALA A 5 5.34 -8.30 -19.56
CA ALA A 5 4.25 -8.93 -18.84
C ALA A 5 3.62 -7.89 -17.90
N PRO A 6 2.28 -7.84 -17.79
CA PRO A 6 1.64 -6.95 -16.83
C PRO A 6 2.26 -7.22 -15.45
N LYS A 7 2.76 -6.17 -14.80
CA LYS A 7 3.29 -6.31 -13.44
C LYS A 7 2.17 -6.85 -12.57
N ALA A 8 2.41 -7.97 -11.89
CA ALA A 8 1.45 -8.54 -10.96
C ALA A 8 1.02 -7.46 -9.96
N PRO A 9 -0.26 -7.41 -9.57
CA PRO A 9 -0.71 -6.43 -8.59
C PRO A 9 -0.02 -6.69 -7.24
N PRO A 10 0.15 -5.66 -6.42
CA PRO A 10 0.91 -5.78 -5.19
C PRO A 10 0.19 -6.69 -4.18
N THR A 11 0.98 -7.41 -3.39
CA THR A 11 0.47 -8.24 -2.30
C THR A 11 0.54 -7.46 -0.99
N CYS A 12 -0.53 -7.47 -0.21
CA CYS A 12 -0.56 -6.85 1.11
C CYS A 12 0.43 -7.56 2.05
N PHE A 13 1.35 -6.80 2.66
CA PHE A 13 2.33 -7.31 3.59
C PHE A 13 1.70 -7.93 4.85
N THR A 14 0.54 -7.43 5.28
CA THR A 14 -0.13 -7.89 6.51
C THR A 14 -0.91 -9.19 6.32
N CYS A 15 -1.67 -9.32 5.22
CA CYS A 15 -2.58 -10.45 5.04
C CYS A 15 -2.22 -11.38 3.87
N GLY A 16 -1.19 -11.06 3.08
CA GLY A 16 -0.74 -11.89 1.96
C GLY A 16 -1.71 -11.94 0.78
N LYS A 17 -2.82 -11.21 0.82
CA LYS A 17 -3.79 -11.14 -0.27
C LYS A 17 -3.35 -10.14 -1.34
N ASN A 18 -3.68 -10.45 -2.59
CA ASN A 18 -3.50 -9.57 -3.73
C ASN A 18 -4.39 -8.31 -3.56
N CYS A 19 -3.85 -7.14 -3.89
CA CYS A 19 -4.52 -5.85 -3.78
C CYS A 19 -5.26 -5.42 -5.07
N GLU A 20 -5.36 -6.25 -6.11
CA GLU A 20 -5.98 -5.94 -7.41
C GLU A 20 -7.30 -5.17 -7.29
N ASP A 21 -8.27 -5.70 -6.53
CA ASP A 21 -9.59 -5.09 -6.32
C ASP A 21 -9.59 -3.80 -5.49
N SER A 22 -8.44 -3.43 -4.93
CA SER A 22 -8.29 -2.30 -4.02
C SER A 22 -7.04 -1.45 -4.32
N MET A 23 -6.52 -1.51 -5.55
CA MET A 23 -5.29 -0.80 -5.93
C MET A 23 -5.35 0.71 -5.65
N GLU A 24 -6.50 1.34 -5.87
CA GLU A 24 -6.75 2.76 -5.58
C GLU A 24 -6.72 3.10 -4.08
N ARG A 25 -6.99 2.12 -3.23
CA ARG A 25 -7.00 2.25 -1.76
C ARG A 25 -5.84 1.51 -1.11
N THR A 26 -4.83 1.14 -1.89
CA THR A 26 -3.62 0.47 -1.40
C THR A 26 -2.57 1.51 -1.06
N HIS A 27 -1.96 1.35 0.11
CA HIS A 27 -0.95 2.25 0.64
C HIS A 27 0.45 1.65 0.48
N TYR A 28 1.39 2.46 0.04
CA TYR A 28 2.75 2.03 -0.27
C TYR A 28 3.75 2.71 0.67
N CYS A 29 4.79 1.96 1.05
CA CYS A 29 5.96 2.51 1.70
C CYS A 29 7.15 2.46 0.73
N ILE A 30 8.04 3.45 0.82
CA ILE A 30 9.27 3.52 0.00
C ILE A 30 10.20 2.30 0.17
N CYS A 31 10.04 1.53 1.25
CA CYS A 31 10.77 0.28 1.49
C CYS A 31 10.20 -0.95 0.75
N ASP A 32 9.38 -0.68 -0.28
CA ASP A 32 8.81 -1.64 -1.22
C ASP A 32 7.86 -2.64 -0.54
N ILE A 33 6.87 -2.11 0.19
CA ILE A 33 5.73 -2.91 0.65
C ILE A 33 4.42 -2.19 0.34
N ALA A 34 3.35 -2.98 0.25
CA ALA A 34 1.99 -2.50 0.11
C ALA A 34 1.12 -2.96 1.29
N ILE A 35 0.19 -2.13 1.70
CA ILE A 35 -0.85 -2.44 2.69
C ILE A 35 -2.21 -2.20 2.04
N CYS A 36 -3.04 -3.23 1.98
CA CYS A 36 -4.39 -3.10 1.42
C CYS A 36 -5.30 -2.29 2.34
N HIS A 37 -6.38 -1.76 1.77
CA HIS A 37 -7.40 -0.99 2.49
C HIS A 37 -7.95 -1.71 3.73
N ASN A 38 -8.09 -3.04 3.68
CA ASN A 38 -8.63 -3.81 4.80
C ASN A 38 -7.64 -3.92 5.98
N CYS A 39 -6.35 -3.74 5.72
CA CYS A 39 -5.30 -3.86 6.73
C CYS A 39 -4.72 -2.51 7.16
N ILE A 40 -5.05 -1.39 6.51
CA ILE A 40 -4.48 -0.09 6.85
C ILE A 40 -4.79 0.31 8.30
N ASN A 41 -5.99 0.00 8.79
CA ASN A 41 -6.39 0.34 10.15
C ASN A 41 -5.59 -0.38 11.24
N SER A 42 -4.95 -1.52 10.95
CA SER A 42 -4.09 -2.21 11.92
C SER A 42 -2.68 -1.63 12.03
N VAL A 43 -2.27 -0.80 11.06
CA VAL A 43 -0.95 -0.14 11.01
C VAL A 43 -1.05 1.38 11.15
N LYS A 44 -2.26 1.95 11.15
CA LYS A 44 -2.50 3.36 11.40
C LYS A 44 -2.02 3.76 12.80
N LYS A 45 -1.34 4.90 12.86
CA LYS A 45 -1.03 5.59 14.12
C LYS A 45 -2.16 6.55 14.48
N ASN A 46 -2.73 7.21 13.48
CA ASN A 46 -3.85 8.13 13.59
C ASN A 46 -4.55 8.23 12.22
N ASP A 47 -5.46 9.19 12.05
CA ASP A 47 -6.23 9.34 10.82
C ASP A 47 -5.39 9.75 9.61
N THR A 48 -4.28 10.47 9.82
CA THR A 48 -3.43 11.01 8.76
C THR A 48 -2.16 10.19 8.51
N SER A 49 -1.77 9.30 9.41
CA SER A 49 -0.50 8.58 9.31
C SER A 49 -0.58 7.11 9.73
N TRP A 50 0.25 6.29 9.10
CA TRP A 50 0.45 4.88 9.42
C TRP A 50 1.93 4.54 9.54
N ILE A 51 2.24 3.54 10.36
CA ILE A 51 3.61 3.08 10.58
C ILE A 51 3.85 1.83 9.75
N CYS A 52 4.87 1.87 8.90
CA CYS A 52 5.26 0.72 8.11
C CYS A 52 5.63 -0.46 9.02
N PRO A 53 4.98 -1.64 8.90
CA PRO A 53 5.30 -2.78 9.75
C PRO A 53 6.70 -3.34 9.50
N LYS A 54 7.29 -3.11 8.32
CA LYS A 54 8.64 -3.56 7.93
C LYS A 54 9.74 -2.61 8.41
N CYS A 55 9.75 -1.35 7.96
CA CYS A 55 10.83 -0.40 8.26
C CYS A 55 10.55 0.57 9.42
N LYS A 56 9.34 0.53 10.00
CA LYS A 56 8.88 1.41 11.09
C LYS A 56 8.83 2.90 10.77
N ALA A 57 9.03 3.29 9.51
CA ALA A 57 8.84 4.68 9.06
C ALA A 57 7.36 5.08 9.13
N GLY A 58 7.10 6.34 9.49
CA GLY A 58 5.78 6.94 9.38
C GLY A 58 5.51 7.37 7.94
N ASN A 59 4.32 7.09 7.45
CA ASN A 59 3.85 7.47 6.13
C ASN A 59 2.50 8.16 6.27
N ASP A 60 2.26 9.19 5.47
CA ASP A 60 0.95 9.83 5.40
C ASP A 60 -0.04 8.93 4.64
N VAL A 61 -1.29 8.85 5.11
CA VAL A 61 -2.32 7.94 4.60
C VAL A 61 -2.73 8.29 3.18
N GLU A 62 -2.86 9.58 2.83
CA GLU A 62 -3.26 10.01 1.49
C GLU A 62 -2.06 10.01 0.53
N GLU A 63 -0.92 10.53 0.98
CA GLU A 63 0.30 10.61 0.16
C GLU A 63 0.86 9.22 -0.17
N SER A 64 0.61 8.22 0.68
CA SER A 64 1.05 6.85 0.42
C SER A 64 0.18 6.08 -0.59
N LYS A 65 -0.94 6.64 -1.07
CA LYS A 65 -1.72 6.02 -2.15
C LYS A 65 -1.08 6.29 -3.51
N LEU A 66 -1.13 5.29 -4.39
CA LEU A 66 -0.65 5.44 -5.77
C LEU A 66 -1.55 6.38 -6.59
N PHE A 67 -2.86 6.27 -6.40
CA PHE A 67 -3.86 7.11 -7.04
C PHE A 67 -4.35 8.12 -6.02
N ARG A 68 -4.11 9.41 -6.30
CA ARG A 68 -4.53 10.53 -5.47
C ARG A 68 -5.67 11.22 -6.19
N LEU A 69 -6.80 11.39 -5.51
CA LEU A 69 -7.86 12.27 -6.01
C LEU A 69 -7.40 13.70 -5.70
N THR A 70 -7.03 14.43 -6.76
CA THR A 70 -6.71 15.87 -6.72
C THR A 70 -7.93 16.69 -6.39
#